data_AF-A0A538ANT7-F1
#
_entry.id   AF-A0A538ANT7-F1
#
_cell.length_a   1.000
_cell.length_b   1.000
_cell.length_c   1.000
_cell.angle_alpha   90.00
_cell.angle_beta   90.00
_cell.angle_gamma   90.00
#
_symmetry.space_group_name_H-M   'P 1'
#
loop_
_entity.id
_entity.type
_entity.pdbx_description
1 polymer ?
#
loop_
_entity_poly.entity_id
_entity_poly.type
_entity_poly.pdbx_seq_one_letter_code
_entity_poly.pdbx_strand_id
1 'polypeptide(L)'
;MLAKVPAAAPVPNSVERGLRTGPAVPPEAYPSWTVNAYDLDLEGMRRLFDEWSLPAYRAQQVFAGLWAREDTYEEMTDLPGALRRRLDAELPAQLEVLTERSADRRATRKALLRVGGRHVIESVLMGYRDRVTVCVSTQVGCAMGCVFCATGQMGLEGNLTAGEIAAQVVWANRAARSLPEWMPRRVTNVVFMGMGEPLANYRATAMAIVRLQDPAGIGLGARHVTVSTVGLVPGIRRLGMDHPQVGLAISLHAADDELRTSLVPPNRWWPLLELEAAVAEWRERTGRRPSIEWTMIDGT
;
A
#
# COMPACT_ATOMS: atom_id res chain seq x y z
N MET A 1 -35.71 25.90 -20.35
CA MET A 1 -36.14 25.58 -18.97
C MET A 1 -35.06 24.70 -18.35
N LEU A 2 -34.20 25.27 -17.51
CA LEU A 2 -33.15 24.54 -16.80
C LEU A 2 -33.79 23.78 -15.63
N ALA A 3 -33.80 22.46 -15.71
CA ALA A 3 -34.25 21.61 -14.61
C ALA A 3 -33.19 21.63 -13.50
N LYS A 4 -33.62 21.99 -12.27
CA LYS A 4 -32.77 21.98 -11.08
C LYS A 4 -32.36 20.54 -10.76
N VAL A 5 -31.04 20.30 -10.71
CA VAL A 5 -30.46 19.08 -10.14
C VAL A 5 -30.76 19.07 -8.63
N PRO A 6 -31.33 18.00 -8.07
CA PRO A 6 -31.60 17.93 -6.64
C PRO A 6 -30.31 17.86 -5.82
N ALA A 7 -30.31 18.48 -4.65
CA ALA A 7 -29.17 18.49 -3.73
C ALA A 7 -28.77 17.05 -3.35
N ALA A 8 -27.47 16.77 -3.40
CA ALA A 8 -26.90 15.49 -3.00
C ALA A 8 -27.28 15.13 -1.55
N ALA A 9 -27.61 13.86 -1.33
CA ALA A 9 -27.89 13.34 0.01
C ALA A 9 -26.64 13.47 0.90
N PRO A 10 -26.80 13.73 2.21
CA PRO A 10 -25.67 13.87 3.13
C PRO A 10 -24.87 12.56 3.22
N VAL A 11 -23.55 12.70 3.18
CA VAL A 11 -22.58 11.61 3.28
C VAL A 11 -22.76 10.90 4.64
N PRO A 12 -22.81 9.56 4.70
CA PRO A 12 -22.86 8.84 5.98
C PRO A 12 -21.66 9.19 6.87
N ASN A 13 -21.91 9.48 8.15
CA ASN A 13 -20.92 9.87 9.17
C ASN A 13 -19.71 8.91 9.34
N SER A 14 -19.74 7.71 8.74
CA SER A 14 -18.61 6.79 8.70
C SER A 14 -17.53 7.19 7.68
N VAL A 15 -17.90 7.85 6.58
CA VAL A 15 -16.98 8.26 5.50
C VAL A 15 -16.28 9.59 5.83
N GLU A 16 -16.99 10.55 6.45
CA GLU A 16 -16.38 11.82 6.89
C GLU A 16 -15.31 11.65 7.97
N ARG A 17 -15.46 10.64 8.84
CA ARG A 17 -14.49 10.40 9.94
C ARG A 17 -13.13 9.90 9.46
N GLY A 18 -13.04 9.29 8.28
CA GLY A 18 -11.77 8.85 7.71
C GLY A 18 -10.95 9.97 7.02
N LEU A 19 -11.59 11.11 6.72
CA LEU A 19 -11.04 12.14 5.82
C LEU A 19 -10.63 13.44 6.52
N ARG A 20 -10.93 13.62 7.81
CA ARG A 20 -10.48 14.80 8.58
C ARG A 20 -9.03 14.62 9.01
N THR A 21 -8.20 15.60 8.67
CA THR A 21 -6.81 15.79 9.07
C THR A 21 -6.65 15.61 10.59
N GLY A 22 -6.15 14.45 11.01
CA GLY A 22 -5.61 14.26 12.35
C GLY A 22 -4.13 14.61 12.38
N PRO A 23 -3.59 15.14 13.49
CA PRO A 23 -2.14 15.27 13.68
C PRO A 23 -1.48 13.89 13.58
N ALA A 24 -0.15 13.85 13.49
CA ALA A 24 0.61 12.62 13.71
C ALA A 24 0.05 11.95 14.97
N VAL A 25 -0.44 10.72 14.84
CA VAL A 25 -0.95 10.01 16.03
C VAL A 25 0.23 9.82 16.97
N PRO A 26 0.13 10.33 18.21
CA PRO A 26 1.16 10.09 19.19
C PRO A 26 1.34 8.57 19.37
N PRO A 27 2.56 8.10 19.70
CA PRO A 27 2.85 6.67 19.90
C PRO A 27 1.86 5.96 20.86
N GLU A 28 1.18 6.75 21.70
CA GLU A 28 0.20 6.33 22.70
C GLU A 28 -1.15 5.86 22.15
N ALA A 29 -1.49 6.15 20.88
CA ALA A 29 -2.78 5.72 20.28
C ALA A 29 -2.70 4.44 19.44
N TYR A 30 -1.57 3.72 19.49
CA TYR A 30 -1.55 2.32 19.10
C TYR A 30 -2.19 1.50 20.24
N PRO A 31 -3.32 0.81 20.01
CA PRO A 31 -3.87 -0.11 21.02
C PRO A 31 -2.78 -1.10 21.45
N SER A 32 -2.86 -1.61 22.69
CA SER A 32 -1.85 -2.40 23.43
C SER A 32 -1.38 -3.72 22.77
N TRP A 33 -0.97 -3.65 21.52
CA TRP A 33 -0.38 -4.70 20.69
C TRP A 33 1.04 -4.26 20.35
N THR A 34 1.97 -5.22 20.40
CA THR A 34 3.38 -5.06 20.03
C THR A 34 3.52 -4.32 18.71
N VAL A 35 4.14 -3.13 18.76
CA VAL A 35 4.55 -2.37 17.58
C VAL A 35 5.33 -3.30 16.65
N ASN A 36 4.93 -3.38 15.37
CA ASN A 36 5.71 -4.14 14.39
C ASN A 36 6.95 -3.33 14.01
N ALA A 37 8.09 -3.98 13.82
CA ALA A 37 9.33 -3.30 13.45
C ALA A 37 9.21 -2.44 12.18
N TYR A 38 8.41 -2.91 11.20
CA TYR A 38 8.18 -2.18 9.95
C TYR A 38 7.27 -0.95 10.12
N ASP A 39 6.56 -0.82 11.24
CA ASP A 39 5.78 0.38 11.56
C ASP A 39 6.64 1.52 12.13
N LEU A 40 7.90 1.27 12.49
CA LEU A 40 8.81 2.32 12.93
C LEU A 40 9.58 2.92 11.75
N ASP A 41 9.53 4.25 11.65
CA ASP A 41 10.54 5.00 10.91
C ASP A 41 11.87 5.02 11.70
N LEU A 42 12.94 5.53 11.09
CA LEU A 42 14.25 5.56 11.76
C LEU A 42 14.21 6.32 13.09
N GLU A 43 13.42 7.38 13.17
CA GLU A 43 13.30 8.19 14.38
C GLU A 43 12.50 7.47 15.48
N GLY A 44 11.42 6.78 15.13
CA GLY A 44 10.70 5.89 16.04
C GLY A 44 11.58 4.75 16.55
N MET A 45 12.40 4.15 15.68
CA MET A 45 13.38 3.15 16.07
C MET A 45 14.42 3.74 17.04
N ARG A 46 14.90 4.96 16.81
CA ARG A 46 15.84 5.64 17.73
C ARG A 46 15.24 5.87 19.11
N ARG A 47 14.00 6.36 19.19
CA ARG A 47 13.29 6.56 20.46
C ARG A 47 13.16 5.25 21.24
N LEU A 48 12.74 4.17 20.58
CA LEU A 48 12.64 2.86 21.22
C LEU A 48 13.99 2.36 21.74
N PHE A 49 15.07 2.58 21.00
CA PHE A 49 16.40 2.18 21.44
C PHE A 49 16.92 3.00 22.62
N ASP A 50 16.55 4.28 22.70
CA ASP A 50 16.83 5.13 23.86
C ASP A 50 16.09 4.62 25.12
N GLU A 51 14.81 4.25 24.99
CA GLU A 51 14.04 3.61 26.08
C GLU A 51 14.68 2.28 26.54
N TRP A 52 15.32 1.56 25.61
CA TRP A 52 16.08 0.35 25.90
C TRP A 52 17.48 0.62 26.47
N SER A 53 17.86 1.89 26.66
CA SER A 53 19.20 2.32 27.07
C SER A 53 20.30 1.80 26.13
N LEU A 54 20.01 1.73 24.83
CA LEU A 54 20.93 1.30 23.79
C LEU A 54 21.43 2.48 22.96
N PRO A 55 22.68 2.44 22.46
CA PRO A 55 23.22 3.51 21.62
C PRO A 55 22.42 3.73 20.34
N ALA A 56 22.23 5.00 19.95
CA ALA A 56 21.46 5.39 18.76
C ALA A 56 21.95 4.76 17.44
N TYR A 57 23.24 4.40 17.33
CA TYR A 57 23.75 3.72 16.13
C TYR A 57 23.17 2.30 15.97
N ARG A 58 22.73 1.65 17.06
CA ARG A 58 22.09 0.33 17.00
C ARG A 58 20.72 0.40 16.32
N ALA A 59 19.96 1.47 16.54
CA ALA A 59 18.73 1.74 15.81
C ALA A 59 18.98 1.87 14.29
N GLN A 60 20.08 2.54 13.90
CA GLN A 60 20.46 2.67 12.49
C GLN A 60 20.84 1.32 11.88
N GLN A 61 21.60 0.48 12.60
CA GLN A 61 21.95 -0.86 12.13
C GLN A 61 20.73 -1.74 11.91
N VAL A 62 19.78 -1.71 12.85
CA VAL A 62 18.53 -2.48 12.75
C VAL A 62 17.65 -1.96 11.61
N PHE A 63 17.47 -0.65 11.50
CA PHE A 63 16.69 -0.04 10.42
C PHE A 63 17.28 -0.38 9.05
N ALA A 64 18.60 -0.22 8.87
CA ALA A 64 19.29 -0.58 7.64
C ALA A 64 19.22 -2.09 7.34
N GLY A 65 19.30 -2.93 8.37
CA GLY A 65 19.12 -4.38 8.26
C GLY A 65 17.74 -4.71 7.70
N LEU A 66 16.67 -4.15 8.28
CA LEU A 66 15.29 -4.43 7.85
C LEU A 66 14.97 -3.90 6.45
N TRP A 67 15.42 -2.69 6.12
CA TRP A 67 14.93 -1.97 4.94
C TRP A 67 15.90 -1.92 3.76
N ALA A 68 17.21 -1.78 4.01
CA ALA A 68 18.21 -1.66 2.95
C ALA A 68 18.82 -3.02 2.59
N ARG A 69 19.09 -3.86 3.59
CA ARG A 69 19.60 -5.23 3.38
C ARG A 69 18.50 -6.28 3.29
N GLU A 70 17.32 -5.95 3.80
CA GLU A 70 16.16 -6.84 3.87
C GLU A 70 16.48 -8.12 4.64
N ASP A 71 17.24 -8.03 5.72
CA ASP A 71 17.66 -9.14 6.57
C ASP A 71 16.58 -9.47 7.62
N THR A 72 16.55 -10.72 8.06
CA THR A 72 15.95 -11.12 9.34
C THR A 72 16.86 -10.71 10.49
N TYR A 73 16.33 -10.64 11.73
CA TYR A 73 17.18 -10.32 12.88
C TYR A 73 18.31 -11.32 13.08
N GLU A 74 18.09 -12.60 12.76
CA GLU A 74 19.12 -13.63 12.84
C GLU A 74 20.32 -13.33 11.92
N GLU A 75 20.06 -12.87 10.69
CA GLU A 75 21.07 -12.54 9.67
C GLU A 75 21.89 -11.27 10.00
N MET A 76 21.45 -10.43 10.94
CA MET A 76 22.16 -9.21 11.35
C MET A 76 23.34 -9.52 12.30
N THR A 77 24.41 -10.11 11.76
CA THR A 77 25.57 -10.57 12.55
C THR A 77 26.39 -9.46 13.19
N ASP A 78 26.17 -8.21 12.79
CA ASP A 78 26.75 -7.01 13.41
C ASP A 78 26.06 -6.62 14.73
N LEU A 79 24.96 -7.31 15.09
CA LEU A 79 24.23 -7.14 16.35
C LEU A 79 24.61 -8.23 17.38
N PRO A 80 24.79 -7.87 18.67
CA PRO A 80 24.97 -8.83 19.73
C PRO A 80 23.82 -9.85 19.78
N GLY A 81 24.12 -11.13 20.06
CA GLY A 81 23.09 -12.18 20.11
C GLY A 81 21.98 -11.92 21.13
N ALA A 82 22.29 -11.23 22.23
CA ALA A 82 21.27 -10.79 23.20
C ALA A 82 20.31 -9.75 22.62
N LEU A 83 20.81 -8.82 21.79
CA LEU A 83 19.98 -7.81 21.14
C LEU A 83 19.07 -8.43 20.07
N ARG A 84 19.59 -9.37 19.27
CA ARG A 84 18.78 -10.10 18.28
C ARG A 84 17.58 -10.81 18.94
N ARG A 85 17.82 -11.55 20.03
CA ARG A 85 16.75 -12.21 20.80
C ARG A 85 15.73 -11.23 21.39
N ARG A 86 16.20 -10.06 21.86
CA ARG A 86 15.31 -9.02 22.39
C ARG A 86 14.42 -8.45 21.29
N LEU A 87 15.00 -8.16 20.12
CA LEU A 87 14.26 -7.67 18.96
C LEU A 87 13.17 -8.66 18.52
N ASP A 88 13.50 -9.94 18.41
CA ASP A 88 12.51 -10.98 18.08
C ASP A 88 11.34 -11.03 19.08
N ALA A 89 11.59 -10.79 20.36
CA ALA A 89 10.59 -10.87 21.42
C ALA A 89 9.76 -9.59 21.60
N GLU A 90 10.39 -8.42 21.55
CA GLU A 90 9.79 -7.13 21.93
C GLU A 90 9.44 -6.24 20.73
N LEU A 91 10.05 -6.46 19.56
CA LEU A 91 9.81 -5.67 18.34
C LEU A 91 9.77 -6.58 17.11
N PRO A 92 8.75 -7.43 16.96
CA PRO A 92 8.80 -8.48 15.97
C PRO A 92 8.65 -7.92 14.53
N ALA A 93 9.52 -8.35 13.62
CA ALA A 93 9.49 -7.99 12.19
C ALA A 93 8.67 -9.00 11.37
N GLN A 94 7.40 -9.17 11.72
CA GLN A 94 6.58 -10.30 11.24
C GLN A 94 6.18 -10.15 9.77
N LEU A 95 6.81 -10.98 8.94
CA LEU A 95 6.53 -11.17 7.52
C LEU A 95 6.80 -12.64 7.19
N GLU A 96 5.74 -13.42 7.07
CA GLU A 96 5.81 -14.87 6.85
C GLU A 96 5.18 -15.24 5.50
N VAL A 97 5.87 -16.06 4.72
CA VAL A 97 5.34 -16.62 3.48
C VAL A 97 4.62 -17.93 3.81
N LEU A 98 3.29 -17.93 3.76
CA LEU A 98 2.48 -19.12 4.05
C LEU A 98 2.50 -20.10 2.89
N THR A 99 2.37 -19.55 1.68
CA THR A 99 2.50 -20.33 0.45
C THR A 99 2.91 -19.40 -0.68
N GLU A 100 3.58 -19.95 -1.67
CA GLU A 100 3.95 -19.24 -2.88
C GLU A 100 3.71 -20.10 -4.12
N ARG A 101 3.34 -19.45 -5.22
CA ARG A 101 3.22 -20.06 -6.55
C ARG A 101 3.97 -19.20 -7.56
N SER A 102 4.57 -19.84 -8.55
CA SER A 102 5.29 -19.18 -9.63
C SER A 102 4.71 -19.54 -10.99
N ALA A 103 4.67 -18.57 -11.90
CA ALA A 103 4.28 -18.73 -13.29
C ALA A 103 5.33 -18.12 -14.22
N ASP A 104 5.11 -18.19 -15.54
CA ASP A 104 5.90 -17.49 -16.55
C ASP A 104 7.41 -17.77 -16.48
N ARG A 105 7.78 -19.05 -16.35
CA ARG A 105 9.18 -19.47 -16.14
C ARG A 105 9.83 -18.78 -14.92
N ARG A 106 9.05 -18.66 -13.83
CA ARG A 106 9.42 -18.01 -12.56
C ARG A 106 9.52 -16.49 -12.61
N ALA A 107 9.11 -15.85 -13.72
CA ALA A 107 9.01 -14.40 -13.83
C ALA A 107 7.93 -13.80 -12.92
N THR A 108 6.83 -14.53 -12.71
CA THR A 108 5.72 -14.09 -11.88
C THR A 108 5.66 -14.96 -10.63
N ARG A 109 5.61 -14.34 -9.45
CA ARG A 109 5.48 -15.03 -8.16
C ARG A 109 4.33 -14.42 -7.36
N LYS A 110 3.38 -15.24 -6.96
CA LYS A 110 2.26 -14.86 -6.09
C LYS A 110 2.46 -15.51 -4.73
N ALA A 111 2.50 -14.70 -3.68
CA ALA A 111 2.61 -15.17 -2.31
C ALA A 111 1.34 -14.87 -1.51
N LEU A 112 0.99 -15.83 -0.66
CA LEU A 112 0.12 -15.60 0.49
C LEU A 112 1.01 -15.26 1.68
N LEU A 113 0.87 -14.06 2.21
CA LEU A 113 1.71 -13.51 3.26
C LEU A 113 0.90 -13.37 4.54
N ARG A 114 1.50 -13.74 5.68
CA ARG A 114 1.03 -13.29 7.00
C ARG A 114 1.90 -12.11 7.44
N VAL A 115 1.27 -10.96 7.61
CA VAL A 115 1.92 -9.70 8.04
C VAL A 115 1.38 -9.27 9.40
N GLY A 116 2.23 -8.64 10.21
CA GLY A 116 1.86 -8.18 11.55
C GLY A 116 1.35 -9.29 12.48
N GLY A 117 1.69 -10.54 12.18
CA GLY A 117 1.31 -11.72 12.96
C GLY A 117 -0.16 -12.15 12.81
N ARG A 118 -0.98 -11.42 12.04
CA ARG A 118 -2.43 -11.70 11.96
C ARG A 118 -3.04 -11.61 10.57
N HIS A 119 -2.64 -10.63 9.75
CA HIS A 119 -3.32 -10.36 8.50
C HIS A 119 -2.78 -11.29 7.42
N VAL A 120 -3.68 -11.99 6.74
CA VAL A 120 -3.33 -12.86 5.61
C VAL A 120 -3.74 -12.16 4.32
N ILE A 121 -2.76 -11.83 3.48
CA ILE A 121 -2.96 -11.08 2.23
C ILE A 121 -2.19 -11.69 1.09
N GLU A 122 -2.52 -11.27 -0.13
CA GLU A 122 -1.78 -11.63 -1.33
C GLU A 122 -0.84 -10.49 -1.76
N SER A 123 0.34 -10.86 -2.25
CA SER A 123 1.23 -9.95 -2.98
C SER A 123 1.80 -10.66 -4.20
N VAL A 124 2.01 -9.91 -5.28
CA VAL A 124 2.45 -10.47 -6.57
C VAL A 124 3.69 -9.72 -7.05
N LEU A 125 4.77 -10.46 -7.26
CA LEU A 125 5.99 -10.00 -7.93
C LEU A 125 5.91 -10.36 -9.41
N MET A 126 6.19 -9.40 -10.29
CA MET A 126 6.20 -9.57 -11.73
C MET A 126 7.51 -9.03 -12.30
N GLY A 127 8.33 -9.93 -12.83
CA GLY A 127 9.56 -9.59 -13.55
C GLY A 127 9.30 -9.34 -15.04
N TYR A 128 9.91 -8.27 -15.55
CA TYR A 128 9.94 -7.93 -16.96
C TYR A 128 11.40 -7.71 -17.38
N ARG A 129 11.63 -7.48 -18.68
CA ARG A 129 12.98 -7.27 -19.23
C ARG A 129 13.70 -6.06 -18.62
N ASP A 130 12.96 -4.99 -18.33
CA ASP A 130 13.50 -3.69 -17.94
C ASP A 130 13.07 -3.24 -16.54
N ARG A 131 12.18 -3.98 -15.89
CA ARG A 131 11.62 -3.63 -14.59
C ARG A 131 11.16 -4.85 -13.80
N VAL A 132 11.00 -4.67 -12.50
CA VAL A 132 10.32 -5.62 -11.62
C VAL A 132 9.26 -4.86 -10.84
N THR A 133 8.01 -5.28 -10.99
CA THR A 133 6.86 -4.66 -10.33
C THR A 133 6.37 -5.55 -9.20
N VAL A 134 6.14 -4.99 -8.03
CA VAL A 134 5.35 -5.64 -6.97
C VAL A 134 3.97 -5.01 -6.88
N CYS A 135 2.95 -5.86 -6.82
CA CYS A 135 1.57 -5.53 -6.51
C CYS A 135 1.34 -5.74 -5.01
N VAL A 136 0.99 -4.66 -4.31
CA VAL A 136 0.80 -4.66 -2.85
C VAL A 136 -0.67 -4.46 -2.46
N SER A 137 -1.06 -5.15 -1.41
CA SER A 137 -2.35 -5.05 -0.73
C SER A 137 -2.33 -3.91 0.31
N THR A 138 -3.47 -3.27 0.52
CA THR A 138 -3.66 -2.20 1.53
C THR A 138 -4.69 -2.58 2.60
N GLN A 139 -5.48 -3.61 2.37
CA GLN A 139 -6.51 -4.11 3.28
C GLN A 139 -6.57 -5.64 3.21
N VAL A 140 -7.16 -6.26 4.23
CA VAL A 140 -7.62 -7.65 4.18
C VAL A 140 -9.07 -7.62 3.69
N GLY A 141 -9.28 -8.03 2.45
CA GLY A 141 -10.56 -7.87 1.77
C GLY A 141 -10.75 -6.44 1.21
N CYS A 142 -11.97 -6.10 0.78
CA CYS A 142 -12.29 -4.78 0.25
C CYS A 142 -13.79 -4.47 0.37
N ALA A 143 -14.15 -3.28 0.85
CA ALA A 143 -15.54 -2.85 1.02
C ALA A 143 -16.17 -2.24 -0.24
N MET A 144 -15.42 -2.13 -1.35
CA MET A 144 -15.90 -1.45 -2.56
C MET A 144 -16.93 -2.27 -3.35
N GLY A 145 -17.02 -3.58 -3.13
CA GLY A 145 -18.06 -4.43 -3.72
C GLY A 145 -18.06 -4.49 -5.25
N CYS A 146 -16.92 -4.27 -5.91
CA CYS A 146 -16.83 -4.36 -7.37
C CYS A 146 -17.15 -5.80 -7.82
N VAL A 147 -18.11 -5.96 -8.72
CA VAL A 147 -18.75 -7.27 -8.99
C VAL A 147 -17.81 -8.27 -9.66
N PHE A 148 -16.85 -7.79 -10.43
CA PHE A 148 -15.82 -8.58 -11.12
C PHE A 148 -14.60 -8.88 -10.25
N CYS A 149 -14.55 -8.36 -9.02
CA CYS A 149 -13.39 -8.47 -8.13
C CYS A 149 -13.63 -9.48 -7.02
N ALA A 150 -12.86 -10.58 -7.00
CA ALA A 150 -12.94 -11.58 -5.94
C ALA A 150 -12.77 -10.97 -4.53
N THR A 151 -11.81 -10.05 -4.36
CA THR A 151 -11.58 -9.35 -3.09
C THR A 151 -12.78 -8.47 -2.68
N GLY A 152 -13.47 -7.87 -3.64
CA GLY A 152 -14.68 -7.08 -3.38
C GLY A 152 -15.85 -7.94 -2.90
N GLN A 153 -15.92 -9.20 -3.32
CA GLN A 153 -16.94 -10.17 -2.91
C GLN A 153 -16.68 -10.76 -1.51
N MET A 154 -15.42 -10.78 -1.05
CA MET A 154 -15.04 -11.25 0.28
C MET A 154 -15.52 -10.32 1.41
N GLY A 155 -15.84 -9.06 1.10
CA GLY A 155 -16.05 -8.03 2.12
C GLY A 155 -14.74 -7.50 2.71
N LEU A 156 -14.82 -6.61 3.69
CA LEU A 156 -13.67 -6.01 4.37
C LEU A 156 -13.51 -6.59 5.77
N GLU A 157 -12.33 -7.15 6.07
CA GLU A 157 -11.96 -7.61 7.41
C GLU A 157 -11.19 -6.54 8.18
N GLY A 158 -10.29 -5.81 7.52
CA GLY A 158 -9.49 -4.80 8.21
C GLY A 158 -8.50 -4.04 7.32
N ASN A 159 -7.99 -2.93 7.86
CA ASN A 159 -6.93 -2.14 7.24
C ASN A 159 -5.56 -2.65 7.65
N LEU A 160 -4.62 -2.65 6.71
CA LEU A 160 -3.21 -2.86 7.01
C LEU A 160 -2.58 -1.58 7.57
N THR A 161 -1.55 -1.74 8.41
CA THR A 161 -0.67 -0.65 8.85
C THR A 161 0.29 -0.24 7.72
N ALA A 162 0.95 0.90 7.88
CA ALA A 162 1.93 1.35 6.89
C ALA A 162 3.13 0.40 6.80
N GLY A 163 3.55 -0.17 7.93
CA GLY A 163 4.60 -1.19 7.99
C GLY A 163 4.19 -2.49 7.30
N GLU A 164 2.96 -2.96 7.52
CA GLU A 164 2.44 -4.17 6.86
C GLU A 164 2.34 -4.01 5.34
N ILE A 165 1.97 -2.83 4.85
CA ILE A 165 1.98 -2.52 3.42
C ILE A 165 3.40 -2.54 2.87
N ALA A 166 4.33 -1.83 3.53
CA ALA A 166 5.71 -1.71 3.07
C ALA A 166 6.51 -3.02 3.18
N ALA A 167 6.21 -3.88 4.17
CA ALA A 167 6.83 -5.18 4.34
C ALA A 167 6.61 -6.13 3.14
N GLN A 168 5.53 -5.94 2.38
CA GLN A 168 5.33 -6.69 1.13
C GLN A 168 6.43 -6.40 0.10
N VAL A 169 6.97 -5.18 0.08
CA VAL A 169 8.09 -4.82 -0.79
C VAL A 169 9.40 -5.46 -0.32
N VAL A 170 9.58 -5.64 1.00
CA VAL A 170 10.70 -6.39 1.57
C VAL A 170 10.65 -7.86 1.13
N TRP A 171 9.49 -8.51 1.22
CA TRP A 171 9.31 -9.85 0.64
C TRP A 171 9.65 -9.85 -0.86
N ALA A 172 9.11 -8.90 -1.61
CA ALA A 172 9.29 -8.82 -3.05
C ALA A 172 10.76 -8.63 -3.47
N ASN A 173 11.54 -7.80 -2.76
CA ASN A 173 12.98 -7.66 -3.02
C ASN A 173 13.74 -8.95 -2.72
N ARG A 174 13.46 -9.62 -1.58
CA ARG A 174 14.03 -10.95 -1.29
C ARG A 174 13.71 -11.94 -2.41
N ALA A 175 12.46 -11.94 -2.87
CA ALA A 175 12.00 -12.80 -3.95
C ALA A 175 12.60 -12.43 -5.32
N ALA A 176 12.91 -11.16 -5.57
CA ALA A 176 13.50 -10.68 -6.82
C ALA A 176 14.95 -11.19 -7.02
N ARG A 177 15.68 -11.49 -5.94
CA ARG A 177 17.05 -12.02 -5.98
C ARG A 177 17.16 -13.34 -6.76
N SER A 178 16.08 -14.13 -6.78
CA SER A 178 15.99 -15.43 -7.46
C SER A 178 15.21 -15.38 -8.79
N LEU A 179 14.92 -14.19 -9.32
CA LEU A 179 14.34 -14.07 -10.67
C LEU A 179 15.36 -14.52 -11.75
N PRO A 180 14.88 -14.87 -12.96
CA PRO A 180 15.75 -15.16 -14.09
C PRO A 180 16.80 -14.07 -14.34
N GLU A 181 18.01 -14.47 -14.75
CA GLU A 181 19.16 -13.58 -14.87
C GLU A 181 18.97 -12.42 -15.88
N TRP A 182 18.12 -12.62 -16.88
CA TRP A 182 17.81 -11.60 -17.89
C TRP A 182 16.88 -10.47 -17.38
N MET A 183 16.48 -10.52 -16.10
CA MET A 183 15.65 -9.53 -15.44
C MET A 183 16.44 -8.75 -14.38
N PRO A 184 15.98 -7.54 -14.01
CA PRO A 184 16.46 -6.90 -12.78
C PRO A 184 16.21 -7.80 -11.57
N ARG A 185 17.10 -7.75 -10.57
CA ARG A 185 17.00 -8.55 -9.32
C ARG A 185 16.52 -7.75 -8.11
N ARG A 186 15.91 -6.59 -8.35
CA ARG A 186 15.36 -5.69 -7.34
C ARG A 186 14.06 -5.09 -7.84
N VAL A 187 13.10 -4.87 -6.94
CA VAL A 187 11.87 -4.16 -7.26
C VAL A 187 12.21 -2.76 -7.74
N THR A 188 11.68 -2.41 -8.92
CA THR A 188 11.82 -1.08 -9.52
C THR A 188 10.50 -0.34 -9.56
N ASN A 189 9.37 -1.00 -9.31
CA ASN A 189 8.03 -0.42 -9.38
C ASN A 189 7.11 -1.04 -8.31
N VAL A 190 6.28 -0.20 -7.70
CA VAL A 190 5.26 -0.63 -6.73
C VAL A 190 3.90 -0.16 -7.20
N VAL A 191 2.94 -1.06 -7.29
CA VAL A 191 1.54 -0.75 -7.63
C VAL A 191 0.63 -1.15 -6.47
N PHE A 192 -0.21 -0.22 -6.03
CA PHE A 192 -1.22 -0.48 -5.00
C PHE A 192 -2.49 -0.97 -5.69
N MET A 193 -2.42 -2.21 -6.19
CA MET A 193 -3.45 -2.89 -6.98
C MET A 193 -3.75 -4.30 -6.44
N GLY A 194 -3.29 -4.60 -5.22
CA GLY A 194 -3.56 -5.86 -4.54
C GLY A 194 -4.95 -5.88 -3.91
N MET A 195 -5.06 -6.48 -2.73
CA MET A 195 -6.30 -6.49 -1.96
C MET A 195 -6.54 -5.11 -1.33
N GLY A 196 -7.77 -4.59 -1.46
CA GLY A 196 -8.23 -3.36 -0.82
C GLY A 196 -8.34 -2.15 -1.74
N GLU A 197 -8.96 -1.08 -1.23
CA GLU A 197 -9.01 0.25 -1.83
C GLU A 197 -8.01 1.17 -1.11
N PRO A 198 -6.86 1.51 -1.74
CA PRO A 198 -5.80 2.28 -1.10
C PRO A 198 -6.25 3.62 -0.52
N LEU A 199 -7.20 4.31 -1.16
CA LEU A 199 -7.68 5.61 -0.69
C LEU A 199 -8.71 5.49 0.44
N ALA A 200 -9.30 4.31 0.66
CA ALA A 200 -10.10 4.01 1.85
C ALA A 200 -9.21 3.73 3.08
N ASN A 201 -7.95 3.33 2.87
CA ASN A 201 -6.91 3.22 3.89
C ASN A 201 -5.84 4.33 3.74
N TYR A 202 -6.27 5.56 3.43
CA TYR A 202 -5.38 6.62 2.96
C TYR A 202 -4.17 6.86 3.87
N ARG A 203 -4.38 6.95 5.18
CA ARG A 203 -3.32 7.30 6.11
C ARG A 203 -2.19 6.26 6.10
N ALA A 204 -2.53 4.97 6.14
CA ALA A 204 -1.52 3.91 6.10
C ALA A 204 -0.85 3.84 4.72
N THR A 205 -1.63 3.97 3.64
CA THR A 205 -1.13 4.04 2.26
C THR A 205 -0.11 5.17 2.07
N ALA A 206 -0.45 6.40 2.46
CA ALA A 206 0.43 7.57 2.36
C ALA A 206 1.71 7.37 3.16
N MET A 207 1.60 6.87 4.39
CA MET A 207 2.76 6.59 5.25
C MET A 207 3.62 5.43 4.73
N ALA A 208 3.04 4.46 4.02
CA ALA A 208 3.80 3.40 3.34
C ALA A 208 4.57 3.98 2.15
N ILE A 209 3.95 4.86 1.34
CA ILE A 209 4.61 5.57 0.24
C ILE A 209 5.86 6.32 0.74
N VAL A 210 5.76 7.04 1.86
CA VAL A 210 6.92 7.73 2.47
C VAL A 210 8.02 6.73 2.85
N ARG A 211 7.68 5.62 3.52
CA ARG A 211 8.65 4.58 3.91
C ARG A 211 9.37 3.97 2.71
N LEU A 212 8.64 3.69 1.63
CA LEU A 212 9.23 3.13 0.41
C LEU A 212 10.21 4.10 -0.27
N GLN A 213 10.01 5.41 -0.09
CA GLN A 213 10.85 6.46 -0.64
C GLN A 213 12.05 6.82 0.25
N ASP A 214 12.12 6.30 1.47
CA ASP A 214 13.19 6.62 2.41
C ASP A 214 14.56 6.16 1.84
N PRO A 215 15.51 7.08 1.58
CA PRO A 215 16.81 6.74 1.02
C PRO A 215 17.70 5.92 1.98
N ALA A 216 17.41 5.94 3.29
CA ALA A 216 18.09 5.08 4.26
C ALA A 216 17.54 3.63 4.25
N GLY A 217 16.43 3.40 3.55
CA GLY A 217 15.79 2.10 3.40
C GLY A 217 15.72 1.65 1.94
N ILE A 218 14.49 1.47 1.42
CA ILE A 218 14.26 0.97 0.06
C ILE A 218 14.69 2.02 -1.00
N GLY A 219 14.49 3.31 -0.74
CA GLY A 219 14.90 4.39 -1.64
C GLY A 219 14.23 4.36 -3.02
N LEU A 220 12.97 3.94 -3.10
CA LEU A 220 12.22 3.88 -4.35
C LEU A 220 11.78 5.29 -4.78
N GLY A 221 12.14 5.72 -5.99
CA GLY A 221 11.70 7.02 -6.50
C GLY A 221 10.19 7.12 -6.65
N ALA A 222 9.59 8.26 -6.27
CA ALA A 222 8.13 8.44 -6.25
C ALA A 222 7.41 8.11 -7.57
N ARG A 223 8.07 8.36 -8.71
CA ARG A 223 7.52 8.08 -10.05
C ARG A 223 7.38 6.59 -10.37
N HIS A 224 8.01 5.73 -9.57
CA HIS A 224 7.93 4.28 -9.67
C HIS A 224 6.79 3.69 -8.83
N VAL A 225 6.08 4.54 -8.09
CA VAL A 225 4.92 4.16 -7.29
C VAL A 225 3.65 4.57 -8.02
N THR A 226 2.66 3.67 -8.10
CA THR A 226 1.33 3.98 -8.64
C THR A 226 0.26 3.54 -7.66
N VAL A 227 -0.65 4.46 -7.32
CA VAL A 227 -1.82 4.19 -6.49
C VAL A 227 -3.04 4.03 -7.41
N SER A 228 -3.69 2.87 -7.33
CA SER A 228 -4.98 2.66 -7.99
C SER A 228 -6.14 3.02 -7.06
N THR A 229 -7.26 3.45 -7.64
CA THR A 229 -8.51 3.68 -6.90
C THR A 229 -9.74 3.44 -7.77
N VAL A 230 -10.82 2.99 -7.15
CA VAL A 230 -12.16 2.91 -7.76
C VAL A 230 -12.87 4.27 -7.86
N GLY A 231 -12.21 5.36 -7.45
CA GLY A 231 -12.71 6.72 -7.67
C GLY A 231 -13.16 7.44 -6.40
N LEU A 232 -12.45 7.24 -5.28
CA LEU A 232 -12.72 8.00 -4.05
C LEU A 232 -12.25 9.46 -4.23
N VAL A 233 -13.16 10.32 -4.70
CA VAL A 233 -12.89 11.71 -5.10
C VAL A 233 -12.09 12.52 -4.05
N PRO A 234 -12.47 12.53 -2.76
CA PRO A 234 -11.68 13.23 -1.75
C PRO A 234 -10.25 12.68 -1.61
N GLY A 235 -10.09 11.36 -1.75
CA GLY A 235 -8.79 10.69 -1.71
C GLY A 235 -7.90 11.04 -2.89
N ILE A 236 -8.47 11.15 -4.11
CA ILE A 236 -7.74 11.54 -5.32
C ILE A 236 -7.15 12.95 -5.15
N ARG A 237 -7.98 13.90 -4.71
CA ARG A 237 -7.57 15.28 -4.44
C ARG A 237 -6.44 15.32 -3.41
N ARG A 238 -6.60 14.56 -2.32
CA ARG A 238 -5.61 14.47 -1.24
C ARG A 238 -4.28 13.87 -1.71
N LEU A 239 -4.32 12.78 -2.47
CA LEU A 239 -3.11 12.16 -3.04
C LEU A 239 -2.32 13.14 -3.91
N GLY A 240 -3.01 13.93 -4.72
CA GLY A 240 -2.37 14.95 -5.57
C GLY A 240 -1.67 16.06 -4.78
N MET A 241 -2.12 16.34 -3.56
CA MET A 241 -1.47 17.30 -2.65
C MET A 241 -0.30 16.69 -1.89
N ASP A 242 -0.53 15.53 -1.26
CA ASP A 242 0.46 14.92 -0.36
C ASP A 242 1.61 14.25 -1.14
N HIS A 243 1.33 13.70 -2.32
CA HIS A 243 2.28 12.89 -3.11
C HIS A 243 2.25 13.23 -4.61
N PRO A 244 2.59 14.48 -5.01
CA PRO A 244 2.38 14.96 -6.38
C PRO A 244 3.20 14.23 -7.46
N GLN A 245 4.21 13.44 -7.07
CA GLN A 245 5.05 12.66 -8.00
C GLN A 245 4.64 11.20 -8.17
N VAL A 246 3.69 10.72 -7.36
CA VAL A 246 3.18 9.34 -7.45
C VAL A 246 2.24 9.21 -8.65
N GLY A 247 2.23 8.04 -9.29
CA GLY A 247 1.27 7.74 -10.37
C GLY A 247 -0.14 7.51 -9.83
N LEU A 248 -1.16 7.90 -10.58
CA LEU A 248 -2.57 7.61 -10.31
C LEU A 248 -3.10 6.67 -11.39
N ALA A 249 -3.76 5.60 -10.97
CA ALA A 249 -4.56 4.75 -11.83
C ALA A 249 -6.03 4.80 -11.37
N ILE A 250 -6.95 4.88 -12.32
CA ILE A 250 -8.39 4.92 -12.07
C ILE A 250 -9.03 3.65 -12.61
N SER A 251 -9.58 2.85 -11.70
CA SER A 251 -10.44 1.70 -11.99
C SER A 251 -11.81 2.19 -12.48
N LEU A 252 -11.91 2.46 -13.78
CA LEU A 252 -13.07 3.12 -14.39
C LEU A 252 -14.16 2.12 -14.79
N HIS A 253 -13.81 1.17 -15.66
CA HIS A 253 -14.58 -0.02 -16.07
C HIS A 253 -15.95 0.18 -16.75
N ALA A 254 -16.44 1.43 -16.93
CA ALA A 254 -17.62 1.76 -17.72
C ALA A 254 -17.62 3.26 -18.10
N ALA A 255 -18.32 3.62 -19.17
CA ALA A 255 -18.34 4.98 -19.74
C ALA A 255 -19.65 5.74 -19.46
N ASP A 256 -20.63 5.09 -18.84
CA ASP A 256 -21.87 5.69 -18.35
C ASP A 256 -22.12 5.29 -16.88
N ASP A 257 -22.87 6.12 -16.16
CA ASP A 257 -23.10 5.93 -14.73
C ASP A 257 -23.98 4.72 -14.41
N GLU A 258 -24.86 4.30 -15.30
CA GLU A 258 -25.77 3.18 -15.07
C GLU A 258 -24.97 1.87 -15.01
N LEU A 259 -24.21 1.59 -16.07
CA LEU A 259 -23.33 0.43 -16.12
C LEU A 259 -22.27 0.52 -15.04
N ARG A 260 -21.63 1.69 -14.85
CA ARG A 260 -20.58 1.84 -13.83
C ARG A 260 -21.10 1.56 -12.42
N THR A 261 -22.30 2.02 -12.09
CA THR A 261 -22.92 1.75 -10.78
C THR A 261 -23.21 0.27 -10.56
N SER A 262 -23.54 -0.47 -11.62
CA SER A 262 -23.76 -1.92 -11.55
C SER A 262 -22.45 -2.69 -11.34
N LEU A 263 -21.33 -2.22 -11.90
CA LEU A 263 -20.03 -2.91 -11.85
C LEU A 263 -19.16 -2.46 -10.66
N VAL A 264 -19.18 -1.16 -10.36
CA VAL A 264 -18.35 -0.45 -9.38
C VAL A 264 -19.28 0.39 -8.49
N PRO A 265 -19.87 -0.20 -7.43
CA PRO A 265 -20.86 0.46 -6.58
C PRO A 265 -20.49 1.85 -6.03
N PRO A 266 -19.20 2.18 -5.78
CA PRO A 266 -18.81 3.51 -5.35
C PRO A 266 -19.23 4.66 -6.28
N ASN A 267 -19.55 4.37 -7.54
CA ASN A 267 -20.09 5.34 -8.49
C ASN A 267 -21.38 6.02 -8.01
N ARG A 268 -22.14 5.40 -7.10
CA ARG A 268 -23.35 6.00 -6.49
C ARG A 268 -23.05 7.25 -5.68
N TRP A 269 -21.86 7.32 -5.09
CA TRP A 269 -21.42 8.47 -4.29
C TRP A 269 -20.59 9.45 -5.11
N TRP A 270 -19.82 8.94 -6.08
CA TRP A 270 -19.00 9.75 -6.97
C TRP A 270 -19.22 9.33 -8.43
N PRO A 271 -20.25 9.90 -9.08
CA PRO A 271 -20.55 9.66 -10.49
C PRO A 271 -19.41 10.10 -11.40
N LEU A 272 -19.45 9.67 -12.66
CA LEU A 272 -18.39 9.89 -13.65
C LEU A 272 -17.98 11.36 -13.79
N LEU A 273 -18.94 12.29 -13.80
CA LEU A 273 -18.65 13.72 -13.95
C LEU A 273 -17.85 14.27 -12.74
N GLU A 274 -18.16 13.82 -11.53
CA GLU A 274 -17.43 14.23 -10.33
C GLU A 274 -16.04 13.59 -10.28
N LEU A 275 -15.94 12.32 -10.67
CA LEU A 275 -14.68 11.62 -10.80
C LEU A 275 -13.76 12.29 -11.83
N GLU A 276 -14.30 12.66 -12.99
CA GLU A 276 -13.57 13.36 -14.05
C GLU A 276 -13.02 14.69 -13.53
N ALA A 277 -13.83 15.48 -12.83
CA ALA A 277 -13.40 16.74 -12.24
C ALA A 277 -12.23 16.53 -11.24
N ALA A 278 -12.32 15.53 -10.36
CA ALA A 278 -11.26 15.22 -9.40
C ALA A 278 -9.95 14.78 -10.09
N VAL A 279 -10.05 14.00 -11.17
CA VAL A 279 -8.90 13.57 -11.97
C VAL A 279 -8.28 14.74 -12.74
N ALA A 280 -9.10 15.66 -13.26
CA ALA A 280 -8.64 16.88 -13.91
C ALA A 280 -7.88 17.79 -12.94
N GLU A 281 -8.41 18.02 -11.73
CA GLU A 281 -7.74 18.76 -10.66
C GLU A 281 -6.41 18.10 -10.26
N TRP A 282 -6.39 16.77 -10.13
CA TRP A 282 -5.17 16.02 -9.84
C TRP A 282 -4.13 16.20 -10.96
N ARG A 283 -4.55 16.12 -12.22
CA ARG A 283 -3.66 16.30 -13.39
C ARG A 283 -3.09 17.72 -13.44
N GLU A 284 -3.92 18.73 -13.22
CA GLU A 284 -3.49 20.13 -13.20
C GLU A 284 -2.45 20.38 -12.10
N ARG A 285 -2.70 19.86 -10.90
CA ARG A 285 -1.80 20.01 -9.76
C ARG A 285 -0.46 19.30 -9.94
N THR A 286 -0.48 18.08 -10.48
CA THR A 286 0.71 17.22 -10.53
C THR A 286 1.48 17.33 -11.85
N GLY A 287 0.83 17.81 -12.92
CA GLY A 287 1.34 17.74 -14.29
C GLY A 287 1.47 16.31 -14.83
N ARG A 288 0.89 15.31 -14.15
CA ARG A 288 1.03 13.88 -14.48
C ARG A 288 -0.18 13.34 -15.22
N ARG A 289 0.04 12.36 -16.09
CA ARG A 289 -1.04 11.65 -16.78
C ARG A 289 -1.55 10.50 -15.91
N PRO A 290 -2.87 10.40 -15.65
CA PRO A 290 -3.44 9.23 -14.99
C PRO A 290 -3.48 8.03 -15.95
N SER A 291 -3.43 6.83 -15.39
CA SER A 291 -3.76 5.60 -16.12
C SER A 291 -5.24 5.28 -15.93
N ILE A 292 -5.90 4.84 -16.99
CA ILE A 292 -7.29 4.37 -16.93
C ILE A 292 -7.26 2.86 -17.04
N GLU A 293 -7.72 2.20 -15.99
CA GLU A 293 -7.85 0.75 -15.91
C GLU A 293 -9.25 0.37 -16.39
N TRP A 294 -9.31 -0.57 -17.32
CA TRP A 294 -10.56 -1.05 -17.90
C TRP A 294 -10.54 -2.58 -17.95
N THR A 295 -11.59 -3.19 -17.40
CA THR A 295 -11.71 -4.65 -17.36
C THR A 295 -12.65 -5.01 -18.49
N MET A 296 -12.19 -5.83 -19.43
CA MET A 296 -13.02 -6.29 -20.54
C MET A 296 -13.91 -7.42 -20.01
N ILE A 297 -15.21 -7.17 -19.91
CA ILE A 297 -16.20 -8.14 -19.45
C ILE A 297 -17.11 -8.47 -20.63
N ASP A 298 -17.34 -9.75 -20.87
CA ASP A 298 -18.20 -10.20 -21.97
C ASP A 298 -19.64 -9.73 -21.75
N GLY A 299 -20.24 -9.11 -22.77
CA GLY A 299 -21.62 -8.64 -22.75
C GLY A 299 -21.90 -7.36 -21.96
N THR A 300 -20.88 -6.61 -21.53
CA THR A 300 -21.03 -5.28 -20.89
C THR A 300 -20.70 -4.14 -21.84
#